data_AF-A0A5K1BEI5-F1
#
_entry.id   AF-A0A5K1BEI5-F1
#
_cell.length_a   1.000
_cell.length_b   1.000
_cell.length_c   1.000
_cell.angle_alpha   90.00
_cell.angle_beta   90.00
_cell.angle_gamma   90.00
#
_symmetry.space_group_name_H-M   'P 1'
#
loop_
_entity.id
_entity.type
_entity.pdbx_description
1 polymer ?
#
loop_
_entity_poly.entity_id
_entity_poly.type
_entity_poly.pdbx_seq_one_letter_code
_entity_poly.pdbx_strand_id
1 'polypeptide(L)' 'VLNRDHGYPLRVIVPGVIGARSVKWLDCINIIEEESQ' A
#
# COMPACT_ATOMS: atom_id res chain seq x y z
N VAL A 1 -2.91 -17.18 -2.48
CA VAL A 1 -4.05 -16.36 -2.94
C VAL A 1 -4.14 -15.13 -2.06
N LEU A 2 -4.27 -13.94 -2.64
CA LEU A 2 -4.48 -12.71 -1.87
C LEU A 2 -5.98 -12.58 -1.59
N ASN A 3 -6.37 -12.66 -0.32
CA ASN A 3 -7.77 -12.46 0.07
C ASN A 3 -8.12 -10.97 0.07
N ARG A 4 -9.41 -10.64 -0.03
CA ARG A 4 -9.90 -9.25 -0.02
C ARG A 4 -9.37 -8.48 1.18
N ASP A 5 -9.39 -9.07 2.37
CA ASP A 5 -8.90 -8.43 3.60
C ASP A 5 -7.40 -8.16 3.59
N HIS A 6 -6.66 -8.89 2.76
CA HIS A 6 -5.23 -8.74 2.58
C HIS A 6 -4.86 -7.81 1.43
N GLY A 7 -5.82 -7.20 0.75
CA GLY A 7 -5.58 -6.17 -0.26
C GLY A 7 -5.74 -6.63 -1.71
N TYR A 8 -6.48 -7.71 -1.98
CA TYR A 8 -6.89 -8.03 -3.35
C TYR A 8 -7.76 -6.91 -3.94
N PRO A 9 -7.57 -6.49 -5.21
CA PRO A 9 -6.74 -7.13 -6.23
C PRO A 9 -5.26 -6.74 -6.20
N LEU A 10 -4.94 -5.60 -5.59
CA LEU A 10 -3.60 -5.02 -5.64
C LEU A 10 -3.24 -4.32 -4.32
N ARG A 11 -2.01 -4.54 -3.88
CA ARG A 11 -1.44 -3.90 -2.70
C ARG A 11 0.03 -3.56 -2.91
N VAL A 12 0.51 -2.58 -2.17
CA VAL A 12 1.94 -2.28 -2.02
C VAL A 12 2.50 -3.04 -0.82
N ILE A 13 3.75 -3.49 -0.93
CA ILE A 13 4.53 -4.06 0.18
C ILE A 13 5.81 -3.25 0.30
N VAL A 14 6.07 -2.74 1.50
CA VAL A 14 7.32 -2.06 1.84
C VAL A 14 8.02 -2.87 2.92
N PRO A 15 9.08 -3.62 2.59
CA PRO A 15 9.83 -4.40 3.56
C PRO A 15 10.55 -3.51 4.58
N GLY A 16 10.68 -3.98 5.83
CA GLY A 16 11.44 -3.27 6.87
C GLY A 16 10.72 -2.09 7.53
N VAL A 17 9.44 -1.86 7.21
CA VAL A 17 8.61 -0.81 7.85
C VAL A 17 7.30 -1.37 8.38
N ILE A 18 6.59 -0.56 9.18
CA ILE A 18 5.28 -0.94 9.72
C ILE A 18 4.26 -1.21 8.61
N GLY A 19 3.33 -2.14 8.88
CA GLY A 19 2.34 -2.59 7.90
C GLY A 19 1.44 -1.47 7.34
N ALA A 20 1.27 -0.36 8.06
CA ALA A 20 0.50 0.80 7.59
C ALA A 20 1.05 1.41 6.28
N ARG A 21 2.36 1.30 6.01
CA ARG A 21 2.98 1.76 4.75
C ARG A 21 2.78 0.78 3.58
N SER A 22 2.30 -0.42 3.85
CA SER A 22 1.97 -1.44 2.85
C SER A 22 0.48 -1.35 2.47
N VAL A 23 0.13 -0.31 1.71
CA VAL A 23 -1.24 0.07 1.32
C VAL A 23 -1.98 -1.09 0.66
N LYS A 24 -3.19 -1.40 1.14
CA LYS A 24 -4.11 -2.38 0.55
C LYS A 24 -5.09 -1.68 -0.40
N TRP A 25 -5.57 -2.40 -1.42
CA TRP A 25 -6.56 -1.89 -2.39
C TRP A 25 -6.07 -0.64 -3.13
N LEU A 26 -4.88 -0.77 -3.73
CA LEU A 26 -4.21 0.34 -4.41
C LEU A 26 -5.08 0.91 -5.55
N ASP A 27 -5.36 2.22 -5.48
CA ASP A 27 -6.16 2.95 -6.48
C ASP A 27 -5.28 3.90 -7.31
N CYS A 28 -4.39 4.65 -6.64
CA CYS A 28 -3.49 5.61 -7.30
C CYS A 28 -2.09 5.63 -6.67
N ILE A 29 -1.12 6.11 -7.45
CA ILE A 29 0.25 6.40 -7.00
C ILE A 29 0.57 7.83 -7.43
N ASN A 30 0.84 8.69 -6.46
CA ASN A 30 1.27 10.07 -6.68
C ASN A 30 2.73 10.22 -6.27
N ILE A 31 3.52 10.83 -7.15
CA ILE A 31 4.91 11.20 -6.85
C ILE A 31 4.88 12.62 -6.29
N ILE A 32 5.28 12.78 -5.03
CA ILE A 32 5.29 14.04 -4.29
C ILE A 32 6.64 14.21 -3.60
N GLU A 33 7.07 15.46 -3.41
CA GLU A 33 8.36 15.78 -2.80
C GLU A 33 8.32 15.60 -1.27
N GLU A 34 7.19 15.95 -0.65
CA GLU A 34 6.97 15.88 0.80
C GLU A 34 6.10 14.69 1.20
N GLU A 35 6.12 14.31 2.47
CA GLU A 35 5.35 13.17 2.97
C GLU A 35 3.83 13.41 2.97
N SER A 36 3.07 12.37 2.57
CA SER A 36 1.60 12.38 2.66
C SER A 36 1.14 12.58 4.11
N GLN A 37 0.30 13.58 4.30
CA GLN A 37 -0.38 13.86 5.57
C GLN A 37 -1.43 12.81 5.90
#